data_AF-X1DM97-F1
#
_entry.id   AF-X1DM97-F1
#
_cell.length_a   1.000
_cell.length_b   1.000
_cell.length_c   1.000
_cell.angle_alpha   90.00
_cell.angle_beta   90.00
_cell.angle_gamma   90.00
#
_symmetry.space_group_name_H-M   'P 1'
#
loop_
_entity.id
_entity.type
_entity.pdbx_description
1 polymer ?
#
loop_
_entity_poly.entity_id
_entity_poly.type
_entity_poly.pdbx_seq_one_letter_code
_entity_poly.pdbx_strand_id
1 'polypeptide(L)' 'DMAVLPEMVGATVAIYNGKEYIEILIQPQMIGHVFGEFSPTCKKVNHGSPGIGATRSSLYVPLK' A
#
# COMPACT_ATOMS: atom_id res chain seq x y z
N ASP A 1 0.65 -12.67 11.32
CA ASP A 1 1.73 -11.91 10.68
C ASP A 1 3.01 -12.71 10.63
N MET A 2 3.72 -12.62 9.52
CA MET A 2 5.02 -13.26 9.34
C MET A 2 6.05 -12.15 9.12
N ALA A 3 7.16 -12.23 9.87
CA ALA A 3 8.28 -11.30 9.75
C ALA A 3 9.26 -11.79 8.70
N VAL A 4 9.98 -10.87 8.07
CA VAL A 4 11.07 -11.18 7.14
C VAL A 4 12.21 -11.84 7.92
N LEU A 5 12.43 -13.11 7.62
CA LEU A 5 13.54 -13.89 8.14
C LEU A 5 14.81 -13.60 7.31
N PRO A 6 16.00 -13.60 7.94
CA PRO A 6 17.27 -13.36 7.23
C PRO A 6 17.56 -14.38 6.13
N GLU A 7 16.98 -15.58 6.22
CA GLU A 7 17.09 -16.62 5.18
C GLU A 7 16.33 -16.28 3.88
N MET A 8 15.39 -15.33 3.94
CA MET A 8 14.57 -14.92 2.80
C MET A 8 15.20 -13.75 2.02
N VAL A 9 16.36 -13.27 2.43
CA VAL A 9 17.05 -12.14 1.79
C VAL A 9 17.51 -12.53 0.39
N GLY A 10 17.11 -11.75 -0.62
CA GLY A 10 17.36 -12.05 -2.03
C GLY A 10 16.30 -12.89 -2.72
N ALA A 11 15.30 -13.40 -1.98
CA ALA A 11 14.12 -14.02 -2.58
C ALA A 11 13.11 -12.95 -3.04
N THR A 12 12.38 -13.26 -4.10
CA THR A 12 11.24 -12.46 -4.57
C THR A 12 9.97 -13.03 -3.94
N VAL A 13 9.27 -12.23 -3.14
CA VAL A 13 8.04 -12.65 -2.45
C VAL A 13 6.85 -11.91 -3.04
N ALA A 14 5.81 -12.66 -3.40
CA ALA A 14 4.54 -12.14 -3.87
C ALA A 14 3.55 -12.03 -2.70
N ILE A 15 3.23 -10.81 -2.28
CA ILE A 15 2.33 -10.54 -1.16
C ILE A 15 0.93 -10.19 -1.71
N TYR A 16 -0.11 -10.88 -1.24
CA TYR A 16 -1.47 -10.63 -1.70
C TYR A 16 -2.11 -9.47 -0.94
N ASN A 17 -2.53 -8.45 -1.68
CA ASN A 17 -3.07 -7.22 -1.11
C ASN A 17 -4.61 -7.17 -1.06
N GLY A 18 -5.28 -8.31 -1.29
CA GLY A 18 -6.74 -8.38 -1.42
C GLY A 18 -7.28 -8.09 -2.83
N LYS A 19 -6.42 -7.70 -3.78
CA LYS A 19 -6.76 -7.51 -5.20
C LYS A 19 -5.75 -8.16 -6.12
N GLU A 20 -4.47 -7.88 -5.88
CA GLU A 20 -3.37 -8.31 -6.73
C GLU A 20 -2.20 -8.77 -5.84
N TYR A 21 -1.30 -9.55 -6.43
CA TYR A 21 -0.04 -9.94 -5.81
C TYR A 21 1.01 -8.88 -6.14
N ILE A 22 1.61 -8.30 -5.10
CA ILE A 22 2.72 -7.35 -5.23
C ILE A 22 4.01 -8.14 -5.04
N GLU A 23 4.84 -8.19 -6.09
CA GLU A 23 6.14 -8.84 -6.05
C GLU A 23 7.19 -7.88 -5.48
N ILE A 24 7.84 -8.29 -4.40
CA ILE A 24 8.85 -7.48 -3.72
C ILE A 24 10.11 -8.32 -3.55
N LEU A 25 11.24 -7.74 -3.95
CA LEU A 25 12.56 -8.32 -3.70
C LEU A 25 12.99 -7.95 -2.28
N ILE A 26 13.23 -8.96 -1.44
CA ILE A 26 13.60 -8.75 -0.04
C ILE A 26 15.04 -8.25 0.04
N GLN A 27 15.19 -7.04 0.59
CA GLN A 27 16.49 -6.46 0.92
C GLN A 27 16.88 -6.76 2.37
N PRO A 28 18.18 -6.78 2.72
CA PRO A 28 18.65 -7.01 4.09
C PRO A 28 18.11 -5.98 5.10
N GLN A 29 17.81 -4.77 4.63
CA GLN A 29 17.25 -3.68 5.45
C GLN A 29 15.83 -4.00 5.97
N MET A 30 15.15 -4.98 5.38
CA MET A 30 13.76 -5.34 5.65
C MET A 30 13.64 -6.45 6.71
N ILE A 31 14.75 -6.97 7.21
CA ILE A 31 14.76 -8.05 8.22
C ILE A 31 14.05 -7.57 9.49
N GLY A 32 13.15 -8.38 10.03
CA GLY A 32 12.37 -8.05 11.22
C GLY A 32 11.11 -7.21 10.97
N HIS A 33 10.92 -6.71 9.74
CA HIS A 33 9.66 -6.09 9.33
C HIS A 33 8.61 -7.14 8.98
N VAL A 34 7.34 -6.75 9.09
CA VAL A 34 6.20 -7.62 8.84
C VAL A 34 5.75 -7.51 7.38
N PHE A 35 5.39 -8.62 6.73
CA PHE A 35 4.97 -8.61 5.32
C PHE A 35 3.78 -7.67 5.04
N GLY A 36 2.87 -7.49 6.01
CA GLY A 36 1.75 -6.57 5.89
C GLY A 36 2.13 -5.10 5.69
N GLU A 37 3.32 -4.67 6.13
CA GLU A 37 3.79 -3.28 5.94
C GLU A 37 4.11 -2.98 4.48
N PHE A 38 4.49 -4.00 3.72
CA PHE A 38 4.92 -3.87 2.34
C PHE A 38 3.75 -3.96 1.33
N SER A 39 2.55 -4.33 1.78
CA SER A 39 1.37 -4.52 0.93
C SER A 39 0.15 -3.76 1.51
N PRO A 40 -0.03 -2.47 1.16
CA PRO A 40 -1.12 -1.67 1.71
C PRO A 40 -2.48 -2.00 1.08
N THR A 41 -3.39 -2.59 1.86
CA THR A 41 -4.71 -3.09 1.41
C THR A 41 -5.67 -2.01 0.88
N CYS A 42 -5.45 -0.77 1.29
CA CYS A 42 -6.23 0.39 0.88
C CYS A 42 -5.40 1.39 0.10
N LYS A 43 -6.00 1.98 -0.95
CA LYS A 43 -5.41 3.14 -1.62
C LYS A 43 -5.36 4.31 -0.64
N LYS A 44 -4.24 5.03 -0.61
CA LYS A 44 -4.11 6.28 0.15
C LYS A 44 -5.19 7.27 -0.31
N VAL A 45 -6.00 7.74 0.63
CA VAL A 45 -6.96 8.82 0.38
C VAL A 45 -6.23 10.15 0.44
N ASN A 46 -6.24 10.90 -0.67
CA ASN A 46 -5.75 12.27 -0.69
C ASN A 46 -6.96 13.19 -0.47
N HIS A 47 -6.96 13.91 0.65
CA HIS A 47 -7.93 14.96 0.90
C HIS A 47 -7.52 16.20 0.09
N GLY A 48 -8.21 16.43 -1.04
CA GLY A 48 -8.07 17.65 -1.84
C GLY A 48 -9.03 18.74 -1.40
N SER A 49 -8.94 19.91 -2.05
CA SER A 49 -9.95 20.97 -1.94
C SER A 49 -11.34 20.42 -2.27
N PRO A 50 -12.40 20.87 -1.58
CA PRO A 50 -13.77 20.49 -1.92
C PRO A 50 -14.04 20.75 -3.41
N GLY A 51 -14.57 19.76 -4.13
CA GLY A 51 -15.17 19.94 -5.46
C GLY A 51 -14.34 19.48 -6.67
N ILE A 52 -13.01 19.43 -6.60
CA ILE A 52 -12.17 19.01 -7.75
C ILE A 52 -11.32 17.80 -7.36
N GLY A 53 -11.72 16.62 -7.83
CA GLY A 53 -10.97 15.36 -7.67
C GLY A 53 -11.46 14.41 -6.58
N ALA A 54 -12.56 14.71 -5.87
CA ALA A 54 -13.12 13.80 -4.88
C ALA A 54 -13.94 12.69 -5.55
N THR A 55 -13.46 11.45 -5.45
CA THR A 55 -14.09 10.30 -6.11
C THR A 55 -15.30 9.74 -5.36
N ARG A 56 -15.52 10.14 -4.09
CA ARG A 56 -16.60 9.57 -3.27
C ARG A 56 -17.38 10.51 -2.35
N SER A 57 -17.01 11.79 -2.17
CA SER A 57 -17.80 12.68 -1.28
C SER A 57 -17.51 14.20 -1.32
N SER A 58 -17.23 14.82 -2.46
CA SER A 58 -17.39 16.29 -2.53
C SER A 58 -18.78 16.63 -3.04
N LEU A 59 -19.67 16.96 -2.11
CA LEU A 59 -20.85 17.76 -2.39
C LEU A 59 -20.49 18.91 -3.33
N TYR A 60 -21.36 19.11 -4.31
CA TYR A 60 -21.38 20.20 -5.27
C TYR A 60 -20.82 21.51 -4.72
N VAL A 61 -19.75 22.02 -5.36
CA VAL A 61 -19.24 23.37 -5.10
C VAL A 61 -19.82 24.28 -6.19
N PRO A 62 -20.68 25.26 -5.86
CA PRO A 62 -21.12 26.24 -6.83
C PRO A 62 -19.92 27.09 -7.24
N LEU A 63 -19.51 26.97 -8.50
CA LEU A 63 -18.58 27.91 -9.12
C LEU A 63 -19.28 29.27 -9.17
N LYS A 64 -18.72 30.26 -8.48
CA LYS A 64 -19.12 31.67 -8.61
C LYS A 64 -18.28 32.33 -9.71
#